data_AF-A0A2M6GGY2-F1
#
_entry.id   AF-A0A2M6GGY2-F1
#
_cell.length_a   1.000
_cell.length_b   1.000
_cell.length_c   1.000
_cell.angle_alpha   90.00
_cell.angle_beta   90.00
_cell.angle_gamma   90.00
#
_symmetry.space_group_name_H-M   'P 1'
#
loop_
_entity.id
_entity.type
_entity.pdbx_description
1 polymer ?
#
loop_
_entity_poly.entity_id
_entity_poly.type
_entity_poly.pdbx_seq_one_letter_code
_entity_poly.pdbx_strand_id
1 'polypeptide(L)'
;PLPGEKSGKSNKKKEKGKEEAEKIDNLADANASPDEDVFAGYDNSNIPAVTGAVLQLNNVGLYFITPQDSLLLQNTTGAVMLTRNILVGDKAQFTWNQANGEATTDFQKFSFDISKPVFKAENVTLTYPAVLEEPVTGLFEFRSVRKKASGGSGFPKFTSNTNNARIKNIGQNIRYLGGFTMAGNKISTAALDGSPSDITVSLEGQPKFKATAANYTLSDSLISSDLAAVIIFQGQDSLLHPNIKLKYDKGSKDLLLTRSEQSQVSPFYASYHQMELNAEILNWNLQTPLINFSILNAKSEVPARVTSKEYFTDDRYEQLQGTAGFHPLIVIANYADKQKTNTFFLSEVAASTHIKEQELAVAAAMLARQNFLTYKSGTGEITLKPKAMHYMQSARGKKDYDYITLRSLAPSGKNATIDLNKNELVVRGVDKFYFTGDSLAVYALPDSNQVRILKNRNIKFNGVVVASMFRFRGSKFTFQYDEFLVDMPKIDTIAFTVKKKADKSEKEEDAGEEFLSNSITRSAGKLYLNKPDNKSGKEKYPNFPLFDATAGAYVYFNKPQVLGGAYDTTVFFQIPPFKMDSLNAIAQGTVGFKGFFHSGGIFPPIET
;
A
#
# COMPACT_ATOMS: atom_id res chain seq x y z
N PRO A 1 16.09 72.52 -29.93
CA PRO A 1 14.79 72.09 -30.48
C PRO A 1 14.25 70.87 -29.71
N LEU A 2 13.20 71.08 -28.92
CA LEU A 2 12.39 70.03 -28.25
C LEU A 2 11.54 69.25 -29.28
N PRO A 3 10.79 68.19 -28.94
CA PRO A 3 10.94 67.15 -27.91
C PRO A 3 10.56 65.72 -28.40
N GLY A 4 10.73 64.69 -27.56
CA GLY A 4 10.24 63.33 -27.79
C GLY A 4 9.74 62.65 -26.50
N GLU A 5 8.43 62.40 -26.51
CA GLU A 5 7.47 61.67 -25.65
C GLU A 5 7.88 60.88 -24.38
N LYS A 6 7.05 61.08 -23.35
CA LYS A 6 6.97 60.33 -22.09
C LYS A 6 5.97 59.18 -22.16
N SER A 7 6.27 58.21 -21.31
CA SER A 7 5.61 56.96 -20.98
C SER A 7 4.15 57.05 -20.49
N GLY A 8 3.35 56.08 -20.92
CA GLY A 8 2.08 55.72 -20.31
C GLY A 8 1.93 54.19 -20.24
N LYS A 9 2.17 53.59 -19.06
CA LYS A 9 1.66 52.29 -18.60
C LYS A 9 2.22 51.94 -17.22
N SER A 10 1.53 52.37 -16.16
CA SER A 10 1.65 51.78 -14.83
C SER A 10 0.47 52.28 -13.98
N ASN A 11 -0.60 51.47 -13.90
CA ASN A 11 -1.46 51.45 -12.69
C ASN A 11 -2.49 50.31 -12.65
N LYS A 12 -2.69 49.51 -13.72
CA LYS A 12 -3.64 48.37 -13.68
C LYS A 12 -3.11 47.04 -13.09
N LYS A 13 -1.85 46.98 -12.66
CA LYS A 13 -1.26 45.77 -12.03
C LYS A 13 -1.19 45.81 -10.50
N LYS A 14 -1.43 46.95 -9.86
CA LYS A 14 -1.36 47.10 -8.39
C LYS A 14 -2.70 46.84 -7.67
N GLU A 15 -3.84 46.93 -8.35
CA GLU A 15 -5.15 46.66 -7.73
C GLU A 15 -5.51 45.16 -7.73
N LYS A 16 -5.14 44.39 -8.76
CA LYS A 16 -5.36 42.92 -8.76
C LYS A 16 -4.50 42.17 -7.74
N GLY A 17 -3.35 42.71 -7.36
CA GLY A 17 -2.49 42.11 -6.32
C GLY A 17 -2.97 42.35 -4.88
N LYS A 18 -3.90 43.30 -4.66
CA LYS A 18 -4.50 43.55 -3.34
C LYS A 18 -5.74 42.67 -3.09
N GLU A 19 -6.55 42.40 -4.11
CA GLU A 19 -7.69 41.47 -4.00
C GLU A 19 -7.27 39.99 -3.88
N GLU A 20 -6.12 39.60 -4.43
CA GLU A 20 -5.54 38.26 -4.18
C GLU A 20 -4.86 38.17 -2.81
N ALA A 21 -4.29 39.27 -2.28
CA ALA A 21 -3.70 39.28 -0.94
C ALA A 21 -4.78 39.22 0.18
N GLU A 22 -5.92 39.91 0.04
CA GLU A 22 -7.04 39.82 1.00
C GLU A 22 -7.81 38.49 0.92
N LYS A 23 -7.69 37.74 -0.19
CA LYS A 23 -8.22 36.36 -0.29
C LYS A 23 -7.26 35.31 0.27
N ILE A 24 -5.97 35.59 0.37
CA ILE A 24 -4.98 34.69 0.98
C ILE A 24 -4.97 34.86 2.50
N ASP A 25 -5.21 36.06 3.04
CA ASP A 25 -5.35 36.28 4.49
C ASP A 25 -6.64 35.66 5.08
N ASN A 26 -7.73 35.55 4.29
CA ASN A 26 -8.98 34.92 4.75
C ASN A 26 -9.00 33.37 4.65
N LEU A 27 -7.90 32.74 4.24
CA LEU A 27 -7.71 31.28 4.29
C LEU A 27 -6.72 30.85 5.38
N ALA A 28 -6.07 31.80 6.06
CA ALA A 28 -5.12 31.54 7.15
C ALA A 28 -5.81 31.42 8.53
N ASP A 29 -7.03 31.94 8.70
CA ASP A 29 -7.79 31.88 9.97
C ASP A 29 -8.69 30.63 10.14
N ALA A 30 -8.56 29.63 9.26
CA ALA A 30 -9.23 28.33 9.41
C ALA A 30 -8.35 27.22 10.00
N ASN A 31 -7.08 27.53 10.33
CA ASN A 31 -6.12 26.65 10.98
C ASN A 31 -5.74 27.18 12.37
N ALA A 32 -6.73 27.58 13.16
CA ALA A 32 -6.53 27.61 14.62
C ALA A 32 -6.25 26.17 15.06
N SER A 33 -4.98 25.92 15.38
CA SER A 33 -4.54 24.75 16.14
C SER A 33 -5.55 24.52 17.26
N PRO A 34 -6.09 23.30 17.48
CA PRO A 34 -6.82 23.06 18.72
C PRO A 34 -5.81 23.35 19.83
N ASP A 35 -6.11 24.36 20.65
CA ASP A 35 -5.30 24.73 21.81
C ASP A 35 -4.80 23.45 22.48
N GLU A 36 -3.48 23.25 22.50
CA GLU A 36 -2.79 22.08 23.07
C GLU A 36 -2.94 21.98 24.61
N ASP A 37 -3.92 22.67 25.20
CA ASP A 37 -4.13 22.78 26.64
C ASP A 37 -5.47 22.19 27.13
N VAL A 38 -6.04 21.20 26.41
CA VAL A 38 -7.33 20.57 26.79
C VAL A 38 -7.23 19.10 27.19
N PHE A 39 -6.02 18.52 27.27
CA PHE A 39 -5.79 17.17 27.81
C PHE A 39 -5.26 17.14 29.25
N ALA A 40 -5.59 18.16 30.05
CA ALA A 40 -5.49 18.03 31.51
C ALA A 40 -6.61 17.09 31.99
N GLY A 41 -6.26 15.85 32.29
CA GLY A 41 -7.17 14.82 32.76
C GLY A 41 -8.01 15.28 33.96
N TYR A 42 -9.32 15.25 33.79
CA TYR A 42 -10.25 15.15 34.90
C TYR A 42 -10.59 13.68 35.06
N ASP A 43 -9.76 13.01 35.82
CA ASP A 43 -9.95 11.64 36.25
C ASP A 43 -11.19 11.55 37.17
N ASN A 44 -12.04 10.55 36.95
CA ASN A 44 -13.06 10.08 37.89
C ASN A 44 -12.51 9.82 39.32
N SER A 45 -11.18 9.83 39.53
CA SER A 45 -10.55 9.77 40.86
C SER A 45 -10.85 10.95 41.78
N ASN A 46 -11.47 12.04 41.30
CA ASN A 46 -11.76 13.23 42.12
C ASN A 46 -13.25 13.53 42.33
N ILE A 47 -14.14 12.53 42.36
CA ILE A 47 -15.49 12.73 42.90
C ILE A 47 -15.37 13.04 44.40
N PRO A 48 -15.71 14.25 44.86
CA PRO A 48 -15.45 14.64 46.24
C PRO A 48 -16.33 13.84 47.21
N ALA A 49 -15.77 13.48 48.36
CA ALA A 49 -16.55 12.90 49.45
C ALA A 49 -17.63 13.88 49.91
N VAL A 50 -18.85 13.38 50.04
CA VAL A 50 -20.00 14.13 50.57
C VAL A 50 -19.74 14.40 52.05
N THR A 51 -19.56 15.68 52.41
CA THR A 51 -19.22 16.10 53.78
C THR A 51 -20.01 17.34 54.19
N GLY A 52 -20.27 17.49 55.50
CA GLY A 52 -20.98 18.65 56.07
C GLY A 52 -22.50 18.58 55.93
N ALA A 53 -23.15 19.75 56.04
CA ALA A 53 -24.60 19.89 55.82
C ALA A 53 -24.90 19.84 54.31
N VAL A 54 -25.70 18.84 53.91
CA VAL A 54 -26.02 18.58 52.50
C VAL A 54 -27.51 18.49 52.26
N LEU A 55 -27.95 18.87 51.05
CA LEU A 55 -29.30 18.61 50.57
C LEU A 55 -29.32 17.23 49.90
N GLN A 56 -30.00 16.26 50.52
CA GLN A 56 -30.17 14.94 49.94
C GLN A 56 -31.23 14.97 48.83
N LEU A 57 -30.91 14.38 47.68
CA LEU A 57 -31.79 14.25 46.53
C LEU A 57 -32.14 12.78 46.35
N ASN A 58 -33.44 12.47 46.33
CA ASN A 58 -33.93 11.11 46.13
C ASN A 58 -34.92 11.09 44.96
N ASN A 59 -34.47 10.54 43.83
CA ASN A 59 -35.27 10.38 42.61
C ASN A 59 -35.95 11.68 42.13
N VAL A 60 -35.19 12.77 42.04
CA VAL A 60 -35.70 14.09 41.63
C VAL A 60 -35.36 14.43 40.18
N GLY A 61 -36.10 15.37 39.60
CA GLY A 61 -35.71 16.04 38.36
C GLY A 61 -34.85 17.27 38.66
N LEU A 62 -33.66 17.37 38.07
CA LEU A 62 -32.82 18.56 38.14
C LEU A 62 -32.83 19.29 36.81
N TYR A 63 -33.34 20.52 36.84
CA TYR A 63 -33.53 21.32 35.65
C TYR A 63 -32.48 22.44 35.60
N PHE A 64 -31.61 22.35 34.60
CA PHE A 64 -30.66 23.41 34.26
C PHE A 64 -31.35 24.35 33.29
N ILE A 65 -31.46 25.62 33.66
CA ILE A 65 -31.98 26.67 32.77
C ILE A 65 -30.91 27.74 32.63
N THR A 66 -30.61 28.10 31.39
CA THR A 66 -29.93 29.36 31.07
C THR A 66 -30.78 30.15 30.07
N PRO A 67 -30.47 31.43 29.80
CA PRO A 67 -31.14 32.17 28.73
C PRO A 67 -30.99 31.55 27.33
N GLN A 68 -30.07 30.59 27.16
CA GLN A 68 -29.68 30.05 25.87
C GLN A 68 -30.02 28.57 25.69
N ASP A 69 -30.14 27.81 26.78
CA ASP A 69 -30.33 26.36 26.73
C ASP A 69 -30.99 25.83 28.00
N SER A 70 -31.53 24.62 27.92
CA SER A 70 -32.10 23.92 29.06
C SER A 70 -31.84 22.42 29.00
N LEU A 71 -31.60 21.81 30.16
CA LEU A 71 -31.37 20.37 30.29
C LEU A 71 -32.08 19.84 31.54
N LEU A 72 -32.75 18.69 31.42
CA LEU A 72 -33.41 18.01 32.53
C LEU A 72 -32.69 16.69 32.82
N LEU A 73 -32.00 16.60 33.97
CA LEU A 73 -31.59 15.31 34.52
C LEU A 73 -32.76 14.71 35.29
N GLN A 74 -33.28 13.58 34.83
CA GLN A 74 -34.34 12.84 35.48
C GLN A 74 -33.76 11.79 36.44
N ASN A 75 -34.62 11.26 37.32
CA ASN A 75 -34.30 10.16 38.23
C ASN A 75 -33.01 10.37 39.05
N THR A 76 -32.71 11.63 39.37
CA THR A 76 -31.43 11.99 40.00
C THR A 76 -31.45 11.65 41.48
N THR A 77 -30.43 10.92 41.93
CA THR A 77 -30.20 10.61 43.35
C THR A 77 -28.78 11.02 43.71
N GLY A 78 -28.59 11.61 44.88
CA GLY A 78 -27.28 12.08 45.35
C GLY A 78 -27.41 13.15 46.42
N ALA A 79 -26.39 13.99 46.56
CA ALA A 79 -26.37 15.07 47.53
C ALA A 79 -25.78 16.36 46.93
N VAL A 80 -26.32 17.50 47.36
CA VAL A 80 -25.77 18.83 47.05
C VAL A 80 -25.06 19.37 48.28
N MET A 81 -23.75 19.58 48.17
CA MET A 81 -22.95 20.30 49.15
C MET A 81 -23.11 21.80 48.92
N LEU A 82 -24.11 22.40 49.58
CA LEU A 82 -24.48 23.82 49.40
C LEU A 82 -23.32 24.79 49.67
N THR A 83 -22.48 24.49 50.65
CA THR A 83 -21.31 25.35 50.98
C THR A 83 -20.22 25.33 49.93
N ARG A 84 -20.19 24.29 49.08
CA ARG A 84 -19.20 24.12 48.01
C ARG A 84 -19.78 24.35 46.62
N ASN A 85 -21.10 24.53 46.50
CA ASN A 85 -21.83 24.54 45.23
C ASN A 85 -21.56 23.30 44.37
N ILE A 86 -21.42 22.12 44.98
CA ILE A 86 -21.14 20.87 44.26
C ILE A 86 -22.30 19.90 44.44
N LEU A 87 -22.79 19.35 43.33
CA LEU A 87 -23.61 18.15 43.34
C LEU A 87 -22.70 16.92 43.21
N VAL A 88 -22.94 15.92 44.05
CA VAL A 88 -22.39 14.57 43.92
C VAL A 88 -23.57 13.64 43.71
N GLY A 89 -23.71 13.11 42.49
CA GLY A 89 -24.79 12.23 42.09
C GLY A 89 -24.35 10.78 42.10
N ASP A 90 -25.23 9.89 42.54
CA ASP A 90 -25.06 8.43 42.51
C ASP A 90 -25.70 7.79 41.28
N LYS A 91 -26.75 8.44 40.76
CA LYS A 91 -27.40 8.11 39.49
C LYS A 91 -28.19 9.29 38.96
N ALA A 92 -28.31 9.37 37.64
CA ALA A 92 -29.24 10.23 36.93
C ALA A 92 -29.48 9.67 35.54
N GLN A 93 -30.50 10.19 34.85
CA GLN A 93 -30.74 9.90 33.45
C GLN A 93 -30.93 11.21 32.69
N PHE A 94 -30.34 11.32 31.52
CA PHE A 94 -30.60 12.42 30.59
C PHE A 94 -31.07 11.85 29.28
N THR A 95 -32.14 12.42 28.77
CA THR A 95 -32.77 11.95 27.54
C THR A 95 -33.02 13.12 26.61
N TRP A 96 -32.68 12.96 25.33
CA TRP A 96 -32.88 14.00 24.34
C TRP A 96 -33.26 13.44 22.96
N ASN A 97 -34.05 14.24 22.26
CA ASN A 97 -34.58 13.88 20.96
C ASN A 97 -33.58 14.16 19.84
N GLN A 98 -33.48 13.20 18.92
CA GLN A 98 -32.81 13.30 17.64
C GLN A 98 -33.84 13.13 16.51
N ALA A 99 -33.47 13.49 15.28
CA ALA A 99 -34.38 13.39 14.14
C ALA A 99 -34.89 11.95 13.88
N ASN A 100 -34.10 10.96 14.26
CA ASN A 100 -34.34 9.54 14.00
C ASN A 100 -34.60 8.71 15.27
N GLY A 101 -34.82 9.35 16.43
CA GLY A 101 -35.16 8.66 17.67
C GLY A 101 -34.66 9.36 18.92
N GLU A 102 -34.76 8.69 20.05
CA GLU A 102 -34.38 9.20 21.36
C GLU A 102 -33.02 8.64 21.77
N ALA A 103 -32.13 9.51 22.25
CA ALA A 103 -30.86 9.15 22.86
C ALA A 103 -30.95 9.34 24.37
N THR A 104 -30.52 8.32 25.12
CA THR A 104 -30.55 8.32 26.59
C THR A 104 -29.16 8.06 27.13
N THR A 105 -28.76 8.81 28.14
CA THR A 105 -27.53 8.55 28.91
C THR A 105 -27.86 8.28 30.36
N ASP A 106 -27.42 7.13 30.85
CA ASP A 106 -27.50 6.73 32.24
C ASP A 106 -26.19 7.04 32.96
N PHE A 107 -26.28 7.92 33.96
CA PHE A 107 -25.17 8.33 34.80
C PHE A 107 -25.09 7.43 36.02
N GLN A 108 -23.87 7.04 36.39
CA GLN A 108 -23.59 6.38 37.66
C GLN A 108 -23.14 7.42 38.68
N LYS A 109 -21.91 7.31 39.22
CA LYS A 109 -21.31 8.37 40.03
C LYS A 109 -20.82 9.51 39.15
N PHE A 110 -21.19 10.73 39.51
CA PHE A 110 -20.76 11.96 38.83
C PHE A 110 -20.77 13.13 39.80
N SER A 111 -20.05 14.19 39.45
CA SER A 111 -20.12 15.44 40.22
C SER A 111 -19.93 16.64 39.33
N PHE A 112 -20.54 17.75 39.69
CA PHE A 112 -20.33 19.02 39.01
C PHE A 112 -20.62 20.21 39.91
N ASP A 113 -20.05 21.35 39.52
CA ASP A 113 -20.26 22.65 40.15
C ASP A 113 -21.61 23.23 39.68
N ILE A 114 -22.59 23.32 40.58
CA ILE A 114 -23.95 23.79 40.27
C ILE A 114 -23.98 25.29 39.91
N SER A 115 -22.90 26.04 40.17
CA SER A 115 -22.79 27.45 39.80
C SER A 115 -22.41 27.66 38.33
N LYS A 116 -22.02 26.58 37.62
CA LYS A 116 -21.56 26.65 36.23
C LYS A 116 -22.53 25.92 35.30
N PRO A 117 -22.84 26.47 34.11
CA PRO A 117 -23.72 25.83 33.15
C PRO A 117 -22.96 24.83 32.26
N VAL A 118 -22.09 24.02 32.86
CA VAL A 118 -21.23 23.04 32.20
C VAL A 118 -20.99 21.88 33.16
N PHE A 119 -21.03 20.66 32.64
CA PHE A 119 -20.56 19.50 33.40
C PHE A 119 -20.06 18.40 32.47
N LYS A 120 -19.25 17.51 33.05
CA LYS A 120 -18.77 16.30 32.41
C LYS A 120 -19.02 15.12 33.34
N ALA A 121 -19.26 13.96 32.76
CA ALA A 121 -19.39 12.72 33.49
C ALA A 121 -18.77 11.59 32.67
N GLU A 122 -17.84 10.87 33.29
CA GLU A 122 -17.19 9.70 32.71
C GLU A 122 -17.97 8.42 33.04
N ASN A 123 -17.70 7.34 32.29
CA ASN A 123 -18.34 6.03 32.47
C ASN A 123 -19.88 6.08 32.39
N VAL A 124 -20.40 7.01 31.61
CA VAL A 124 -21.84 7.14 31.31
C VAL A 124 -22.21 6.12 30.24
N THR A 125 -23.37 5.49 30.37
CA THR A 125 -23.88 4.55 29.37
C THR A 125 -24.83 5.26 28.43
N LEU A 126 -24.46 5.38 27.16
CA LEU A 126 -25.33 5.86 26.09
C LEU A 126 -26.14 4.70 25.50
N THR A 127 -27.45 4.83 25.54
CA THR A 127 -28.41 4.00 24.81
C THR A 127 -29.00 4.83 23.68
N TYR A 128 -28.75 4.43 22.43
CA TYR A 128 -29.34 5.10 21.26
C TYR A 128 -29.78 4.07 20.20
N PRO A 129 -30.95 3.42 20.38
CA PRO A 129 -31.33 2.23 19.61
C PRO A 129 -31.49 2.45 18.10
N ALA A 130 -31.77 3.70 17.68
CA ALA A 130 -31.89 4.06 16.27
C ALA A 130 -30.55 3.94 15.51
N VAL A 131 -29.42 4.05 16.21
CA VAL A 131 -28.08 4.08 15.62
C VAL A 131 -27.18 2.99 16.17
N LEU A 132 -27.29 2.62 17.44
CA LEU A 132 -26.43 1.63 18.09
C LEU A 132 -27.13 0.27 18.22
N GLU A 133 -26.38 -0.82 18.00
CA GLU A 133 -26.83 -2.19 18.27
C GLU A 133 -26.94 -2.48 19.76
N GLU A 134 -25.96 -2.02 20.52
CA GLU A 134 -25.86 -2.18 21.98
C GLU A 134 -25.48 -0.84 22.62
N PRO A 135 -25.85 -0.60 23.89
CA PRO A 135 -25.39 0.58 24.61
C PRO A 135 -23.87 0.68 24.69
N VAL A 136 -23.34 1.90 24.74
CA VAL A 136 -21.90 2.17 24.74
C VAL A 136 -21.52 3.03 25.93
N THR A 137 -20.43 2.70 26.61
CA THR A 137 -19.90 3.50 27.73
C THR A 137 -18.92 4.57 27.26
N GLY A 138 -18.99 5.76 27.84
CA GLY A 138 -18.18 6.89 27.39
C GLY A 138 -18.15 8.08 28.34
N LEU A 139 -17.56 9.16 27.82
CA LEU A 139 -17.57 10.50 28.39
C LEU A 139 -18.77 11.27 27.86
N PHE A 140 -19.60 11.79 28.77
CA PHE A 140 -20.63 12.76 28.49
C PHE A 140 -20.16 14.17 28.86
N GLU A 141 -20.44 15.14 28.01
CA GLU A 141 -20.17 16.56 28.23
C GLU A 141 -21.42 17.38 27.90
N PHE A 142 -21.78 18.28 28.80
CA PHE A 142 -22.77 19.30 28.55
C PHE A 142 -22.15 20.68 28.77
N ARG A 143 -22.47 21.62 27.88
CA ARG A 143 -22.17 23.03 28.03
C ARG A 143 -23.34 23.82 27.47
N SER A 144 -23.88 24.73 28.25
CA SER A 144 -24.86 25.68 27.74
C SER A 144 -24.18 26.65 26.79
N VAL A 145 -24.61 26.65 25.53
CA VAL A 145 -24.08 27.53 24.48
C VAL A 145 -25.20 28.05 23.62
N ARG A 146 -25.07 29.30 23.15
CA ARG A 146 -26.03 29.91 22.23
C ARG A 146 -26.10 29.11 20.92
N LYS A 147 -27.30 28.67 20.55
CA LYS A 147 -27.53 27.93 19.29
C LYS A 147 -27.21 28.85 18.10
N LYS A 148 -26.33 28.41 17.20
CA LYS A 148 -25.99 29.15 15.96
C LYS A 148 -27.08 28.91 14.91
N ALA A 149 -27.34 29.92 14.08
CA ALA A 149 -28.34 29.85 13.00
C ALA A 149 -28.01 28.80 11.91
N SER A 150 -26.74 28.40 11.78
CA SER A 150 -26.24 27.49 10.73
C SER A 150 -25.88 26.08 11.20
N GLY A 151 -26.14 25.71 12.46
CA GLY A 151 -25.85 24.37 12.96
C GLY A 151 -25.85 24.25 14.48
N GLY A 152 -26.12 23.04 14.95
CA GLY A 152 -26.26 22.70 16.37
C GLY A 152 -25.08 23.12 17.24
N SER A 153 -25.33 23.22 18.54
CA SER A 153 -24.39 23.75 19.52
C SER A 153 -23.16 22.88 19.77
N GLY A 154 -23.11 21.67 19.19
CA GLY A 154 -22.11 20.64 19.47
C GLY A 154 -22.34 19.89 20.79
N PHE A 155 -23.31 20.34 21.59
CA PHE A 155 -23.70 19.74 22.86
C PHE A 155 -25.18 19.32 22.81
N PRO A 156 -25.62 18.33 23.62
CA PRO A 156 -24.80 17.45 24.46
C PRO A 156 -23.79 16.66 23.62
N LYS A 157 -22.64 16.33 24.21
CA LYS A 157 -21.59 15.57 23.54
C LYS A 157 -21.35 14.27 24.29
N PHE A 158 -21.30 13.17 23.55
CA PHE A 158 -20.90 11.86 24.05
C PHE A 158 -19.71 11.36 23.21
N THR A 159 -18.72 10.76 23.84
CA THR A 159 -17.57 10.11 23.18
C THR A 159 -17.33 8.75 23.84
N SER A 160 -17.34 7.67 23.07
CA SER A 160 -17.09 6.32 23.59
C SER A 160 -15.68 6.19 24.17
N ASN A 161 -15.53 5.37 25.22
CA ASN A 161 -14.22 5.15 25.85
C ASN A 161 -13.24 4.45 24.88
N THR A 162 -13.73 3.43 24.18
CA THR A 162 -12.93 2.56 23.28
C THR A 162 -13.67 2.33 21.95
N ASN A 163 -13.14 1.44 21.11
CA ASN A 163 -13.60 1.16 19.75
C ASN A 163 -14.58 -0.03 19.63
N ASN A 164 -15.47 -0.22 20.61
CA ASN A 164 -16.41 -1.35 20.67
C ASN A 164 -17.83 -1.04 20.17
N ALA A 165 -18.10 0.18 19.71
CA ALA A 165 -19.44 0.58 19.25
C ALA A 165 -19.79 -0.08 17.91
N ARG A 166 -21.02 -0.57 17.80
CA ARG A 166 -21.59 -1.12 16.56
C ARG A 166 -22.72 -0.21 16.07
N ILE A 167 -22.53 0.37 14.88
CA ILE A 167 -23.46 1.33 14.28
C ILE A 167 -24.33 0.62 13.24
N LYS A 168 -25.65 0.74 13.41
CA LYS A 168 -26.69 0.22 12.49
C LYS A 168 -26.77 1.04 11.22
N ASN A 169 -27.32 0.42 10.17
CA ASN A 169 -27.81 1.11 8.97
C ASN A 169 -26.78 1.99 8.24
N ILE A 170 -25.48 1.72 8.40
CA ILE A 170 -24.43 2.44 7.65
C ILE A 170 -24.32 2.01 6.19
N GLY A 171 -25.17 1.08 5.74
CA GLY A 171 -25.25 0.55 4.38
C GLY A 171 -25.58 -0.94 4.39
N GLN A 172 -26.10 -1.45 3.27
CA GLN A 172 -26.38 -2.88 3.14
C GLN A 172 -25.07 -3.68 3.12
N ASN A 173 -25.00 -4.76 3.92
CA ASN A 173 -23.83 -5.63 4.03
C ASN A 173 -22.54 -4.93 4.49
N ILE A 174 -22.68 -3.85 5.26
CA ILE A 174 -21.56 -3.13 5.86
C ILE A 174 -21.65 -3.25 7.38
N ARG A 175 -20.58 -3.76 8.00
CA ARG A 175 -20.44 -3.84 9.45
C ARG A 175 -19.44 -2.80 9.93
N TYR A 176 -19.80 -2.07 10.98
CA TYR A 176 -18.93 -1.14 11.67
C TYR A 176 -18.64 -1.63 13.09
N LEU A 177 -17.38 -1.55 13.49
CA LEU A 177 -16.93 -1.75 14.85
C LEU A 177 -15.89 -0.69 15.17
N GLY A 178 -16.17 0.25 16.06
CA GLY A 178 -15.27 1.38 16.23
C GLY A 178 -15.65 2.32 17.35
N GLY A 179 -15.03 3.50 17.35
CA GLY A 179 -15.40 4.60 18.23
C GLY A 179 -16.78 5.15 17.90
N PHE A 180 -17.41 5.85 18.83
CA PHE A 180 -18.64 6.57 18.59
C PHE A 180 -18.63 7.90 19.32
N THR A 181 -18.75 8.98 18.55
CA THR A 181 -18.93 10.32 19.10
C THR A 181 -20.22 10.91 18.57
N MET A 182 -21.03 11.45 19.46
CA MET A 182 -22.23 12.21 19.11
C MET A 182 -22.11 13.60 19.72
N ALA A 183 -22.00 14.63 18.87
CA ALA A 183 -21.90 16.03 19.26
C ALA A 183 -23.13 16.79 18.76
N GLY A 184 -24.11 17.01 19.65
CA GLY A 184 -25.44 17.46 19.29
C GLY A 184 -26.11 16.45 18.35
N ASN A 185 -26.33 16.84 17.10
CA ASN A 185 -26.91 15.98 16.04
C ASN A 185 -25.86 15.37 15.10
N LYS A 186 -24.57 15.67 15.28
CA LYS A 186 -23.49 15.14 14.43
C LYS A 186 -22.95 13.86 15.04
N ILE A 187 -22.83 12.81 14.23
CA ILE A 187 -22.22 11.54 14.61
C ILE A 187 -20.88 11.40 13.88
N SER A 188 -19.86 10.95 14.60
CA SER A 188 -18.55 10.59 14.06
C SER A 188 -18.02 9.30 14.70
N THR A 189 -16.89 8.81 14.19
CA THR A 189 -16.35 7.48 14.48
C THR A 189 -15.17 7.49 15.46
N ALA A 190 -14.99 8.58 16.20
CA ALA A 190 -13.86 8.76 17.12
C ALA A 190 -14.13 8.07 18.46
N ALA A 191 -13.05 7.65 19.13
CA ALA A 191 -13.05 7.15 20.50
C ALA A 191 -12.13 8.02 21.37
N LEU A 192 -12.36 8.02 22.68
CA LEU A 192 -11.58 8.81 23.64
C LEU A 192 -10.12 8.35 23.72
N ASP A 193 -9.87 7.05 23.63
CA ASP A 193 -8.53 6.43 23.65
C ASP A 193 -7.78 6.55 22.30
N GLY A 194 -8.41 7.12 21.28
CA GLY A 194 -7.85 7.22 19.93
C GLY A 194 -7.78 5.88 19.17
N SER A 195 -8.39 4.81 19.68
CA SER A 195 -8.44 3.52 19.01
C SER A 195 -9.15 3.64 17.65
N PRO A 196 -8.62 3.02 16.58
CA PRO A 196 -9.20 3.12 15.26
C PRO A 196 -10.50 2.32 15.14
N SER A 197 -11.28 2.68 14.14
CA SER A 197 -12.54 2.05 13.78
C SER A 197 -12.35 1.14 12.57
N ASP A 198 -13.12 0.06 12.52
CA ASP A 198 -13.13 -0.94 11.48
C ASP A 198 -14.44 -0.91 10.70
N ILE A 199 -14.33 -0.98 9.37
CA ILE A 199 -15.45 -1.23 8.47
C ILE A 199 -15.17 -2.53 7.70
N THR A 200 -16.13 -3.45 7.70
CA THR A 200 -16.10 -4.65 6.86
C THR A 200 -17.25 -4.58 5.87
N VAL A 201 -16.93 -4.59 4.57
CA VAL A 201 -17.94 -4.64 3.50
C VAL A 201 -18.01 -6.05 2.95
N SER A 202 -19.22 -6.59 2.87
CA SER A 202 -19.50 -7.93 2.34
C SER A 202 -20.37 -7.85 1.10
N LEU A 203 -20.26 -8.86 0.24
CA LEU A 203 -21.14 -9.06 -0.90
C LEU A 203 -21.47 -10.54 -0.98
N GLU A 204 -22.77 -10.86 -1.08
CA GLU A 204 -23.27 -12.25 -1.11
C GLU A 204 -22.81 -13.06 0.13
N GLY A 205 -22.84 -12.43 1.31
CA GLY A 205 -22.45 -13.05 2.58
C GLY A 205 -20.95 -13.22 2.79
N GLN A 206 -20.11 -12.88 1.81
CA GLN A 206 -18.66 -13.01 1.90
C GLN A 206 -17.97 -11.65 2.11
N PRO A 207 -17.03 -11.52 3.06
CA PRO A 207 -16.28 -10.29 3.25
C PRO A 207 -15.41 -10.01 2.02
N LYS A 208 -15.52 -8.80 1.47
CA LYS A 208 -14.76 -8.36 0.29
C LYS A 208 -13.56 -7.52 0.68
N PHE A 209 -13.75 -6.55 1.58
CA PHE A 209 -12.65 -5.81 2.15
C PHE A 209 -12.94 -5.37 3.58
N LYS A 210 -11.85 -5.18 4.34
CA LYS A 210 -11.81 -4.51 5.63
C LYS A 210 -11.02 -3.22 5.49
N ALA A 211 -11.50 -2.14 6.09
CA ALA A 211 -10.74 -0.91 6.27
C ALA A 211 -10.65 -0.60 7.77
N THR A 212 -9.50 -0.08 8.19
CA THR A 212 -9.24 0.39 9.55
C THR A 212 -8.75 1.83 9.48
N ALA A 213 -9.43 2.76 10.16
CA ALA A 213 -9.06 4.17 10.16
C ALA A 213 -9.41 4.85 11.49
N ALA A 214 -8.66 5.89 11.85
CA ALA A 214 -8.99 6.70 13.03
C ALA A 214 -10.33 7.44 12.86
N ASN A 215 -10.62 7.90 11.64
CA ASN A 215 -11.84 8.64 11.33
C ASN A 215 -12.45 8.19 10.00
N TYR A 216 -13.77 8.04 9.98
CA TYR A 216 -14.57 7.91 8.78
C TYR A 216 -15.61 9.03 8.70
N THR A 217 -15.84 9.48 7.47
CA THR A 217 -17.06 10.20 7.13
C THR A 217 -18.08 9.17 6.63
N LEU A 218 -19.19 9.05 7.36
CA LEU A 218 -20.30 8.18 7.03
C LEU A 218 -21.46 9.05 6.51
N SER A 219 -21.63 9.13 5.19
CA SER A 219 -22.83 9.74 4.59
C SER A 219 -23.78 8.67 4.07
N ASP A 220 -24.96 9.04 3.58
CA ASP A 220 -25.96 8.07 3.10
C ASP A 220 -25.42 7.21 1.95
N SER A 221 -24.75 7.82 0.97
CA SER A 221 -24.23 7.16 -0.23
C SER A 221 -22.76 6.75 -0.16
N LEU A 222 -21.95 7.42 0.68
CA LEU A 222 -20.48 7.30 0.64
C LEU A 222 -19.91 7.02 2.03
N ILE A 223 -18.91 6.13 2.06
CA ILE A 223 -18.00 5.99 3.20
C ILE A 223 -16.62 6.46 2.74
N SER A 224 -15.99 7.35 3.49
CA SER A 224 -14.66 7.83 3.15
C SER A 224 -13.75 8.01 4.35
N SER A 225 -12.45 7.89 4.11
CA SER A 225 -11.41 8.26 5.06
C SER A 225 -10.19 8.77 4.30
N ASP A 226 -9.50 9.80 4.81
CA ASP A 226 -8.25 10.28 4.22
C ASP A 226 -7.07 9.32 4.48
N LEU A 227 -7.19 8.49 5.53
CA LEU A 227 -6.12 7.63 6.01
C LEU A 227 -6.70 6.30 6.53
N ALA A 228 -6.67 5.26 5.71
CA ALA A 228 -7.12 3.92 6.08
C ALA A 228 -6.07 2.85 5.77
N ALA A 229 -5.88 1.91 6.69
CA ALA A 229 -5.32 0.61 6.36
C ALA A 229 -6.41 -0.23 5.71
N VAL A 230 -6.15 -0.79 4.53
CA VAL A 230 -7.14 -1.54 3.74
C VAL A 230 -6.64 -2.94 3.48
N ILE A 231 -7.52 -3.93 3.66
CA ILE A 231 -7.32 -5.33 3.34
C ILE A 231 -8.43 -5.76 2.40
N ILE A 232 -8.09 -6.11 1.18
CA ILE A 232 -9.00 -6.77 0.23
C ILE A 232 -8.75 -8.27 0.32
N PHE A 233 -9.81 -9.05 0.55
CA PHE A 233 -9.73 -10.49 0.77
C PHE A 233 -9.70 -11.25 -0.57
N GLN A 234 -8.80 -12.23 -0.67
CA GLN A 234 -8.62 -13.12 -1.81
C GLN A 234 -8.49 -14.57 -1.30
N GLY A 235 -9.58 -15.16 -0.81
CA GLY A 235 -9.54 -16.47 -0.15
C GLY A 235 -8.73 -16.41 1.15
N GLN A 236 -7.67 -17.22 1.24
CA GLN A 236 -6.69 -17.18 2.35
C GLN A 236 -5.60 -16.13 2.15
N ASP A 237 -5.57 -15.51 0.97
CA ASP A 237 -4.67 -14.44 0.61
C ASP A 237 -5.36 -13.07 0.69
N SER A 238 -4.57 -12.01 0.57
CA SER A 238 -5.06 -10.65 0.60
C SER A 238 -4.22 -9.70 -0.25
N LEU A 239 -4.86 -8.60 -0.63
CA LEU A 239 -4.22 -7.40 -1.11
C LEU A 239 -4.31 -6.33 -0.01
N LEU A 240 -3.18 -5.92 0.54
CA LEU A 240 -3.11 -5.01 1.68
C LEU A 240 -2.50 -3.66 1.30
N HIS A 241 -2.99 -2.57 1.87
CA HIS A 241 -2.33 -1.26 1.85
C HIS A 241 -2.36 -0.66 3.25
N PRO A 242 -1.22 -0.26 3.84
CA PRO A 242 -1.16 0.13 5.25
C PRO A 242 -1.76 1.50 5.55
N ASN A 243 -1.80 2.38 4.55
CA ASN A 243 -2.26 3.76 4.71
C ASN A 243 -2.66 4.32 3.35
N ILE A 244 -3.95 4.49 3.06
CA ILE A 244 -4.44 5.04 1.78
C ILE A 244 -5.75 5.79 1.97
N LYS A 245 -6.02 6.79 1.12
CA LYS A 245 -7.32 7.46 1.10
C LYS A 245 -8.34 6.51 0.51
N LEU A 246 -9.44 6.32 1.22
CA LEU A 246 -10.52 5.41 0.87
C LEU A 246 -11.79 6.19 0.54
N LYS A 247 -12.45 5.77 -0.53
CA LYS A 247 -13.83 6.12 -0.86
C LYS A 247 -14.57 4.85 -1.27
N TYR A 248 -15.72 4.60 -0.67
CA TYR A 248 -16.59 3.48 -1.02
C TYR A 248 -18.00 4.00 -1.28
N ASP A 249 -18.44 3.89 -2.53
CA ASP A 249 -19.82 4.19 -2.93
C ASP A 249 -20.70 2.98 -2.66
N LYS A 250 -21.72 3.16 -1.81
CA LYS A 250 -22.59 2.06 -1.38
C LYS A 250 -23.56 1.62 -2.46
N GLY A 251 -23.96 2.54 -3.35
CA GLY A 251 -24.95 2.29 -4.41
C GLY A 251 -24.33 1.50 -5.55
N SER A 252 -23.23 2.01 -6.12
CA SER A 252 -22.52 1.33 -7.21
C SER A 252 -21.60 0.20 -6.72
N LYS A 253 -21.32 0.14 -5.41
CA LYS A 253 -20.37 -0.80 -4.79
C LYS A 253 -18.94 -0.63 -5.31
N ASP A 254 -18.55 0.61 -5.60
CA ASP A 254 -17.21 0.95 -6.06
C ASP A 254 -16.30 1.32 -4.89
N LEU A 255 -15.20 0.56 -4.75
CA LEU A 255 -14.08 0.91 -3.88
C LEU A 255 -13.03 1.66 -4.71
N LEU A 256 -12.75 2.90 -4.29
CA LEU A 256 -11.68 3.72 -4.81
C LEU A 256 -10.66 3.98 -3.71
N LEU A 257 -9.43 3.55 -3.94
CA LEU A 257 -8.29 3.85 -3.09
C LEU A 257 -7.33 4.74 -3.86
N THR A 258 -6.94 5.85 -3.27
CA THR A 258 -6.05 6.84 -3.90
C THR A 258 -4.93 7.19 -2.94
N ARG A 259 -3.72 7.40 -3.45
CA ARG A 259 -2.62 7.91 -2.62
C ARG A 259 -2.98 9.24 -1.96
N SER A 260 -2.55 9.37 -0.70
CA SER A 260 -2.44 10.62 0.02
C SER A 260 -0.98 11.05 0.09
N GLU A 261 -0.70 12.27 0.54
CA GLU A 261 0.68 12.74 0.79
C GLU A 261 1.43 11.80 1.74
N GLN A 262 0.73 11.22 2.72
CA GLN A 262 1.32 10.32 3.72
C GLN A 262 1.57 8.90 3.19
N SER A 263 1.00 8.54 2.03
CA SER A 263 1.11 7.21 1.44
C SER A 263 1.91 7.16 0.13
N GLN A 264 2.61 8.25 -0.24
CA GLN A 264 3.24 8.38 -1.56
C GLN A 264 4.18 7.23 -1.93
N VAL A 265 4.88 6.66 -0.95
CA VAL A 265 5.89 5.61 -1.19
C VAL A 265 5.43 4.20 -0.83
N SER A 266 4.24 4.04 -0.23
CA SER A 266 3.74 2.73 0.17
C SER A 266 3.19 1.96 -1.04
N PRO A 267 3.61 0.71 -1.26
CA PRO A 267 2.98 -0.16 -2.25
C PRO A 267 1.79 -0.92 -1.66
N PHE A 268 0.97 -1.47 -2.55
CA PHE A 268 0.03 -2.54 -2.22
C PHE A 268 0.78 -3.88 -2.10
N TYR A 269 0.39 -4.74 -1.15
CA TYR A 269 0.99 -6.04 -0.93
C TYR A 269 0.03 -7.14 -1.36
N ALA A 270 0.34 -7.84 -2.44
CA ALA A 270 -0.44 -8.99 -2.89
C ALA A 270 0.19 -10.27 -2.34
N SER A 271 -0.43 -10.91 -1.34
CA SER A 271 0.12 -12.13 -0.74
C SER A 271 0.08 -13.33 -1.68
N TYR A 272 -0.98 -13.48 -2.48
CA TYR A 272 -1.10 -14.59 -3.44
C TYR A 272 0.06 -14.59 -4.46
N HIS A 273 0.33 -13.41 -5.03
CA HIS A 273 1.35 -13.23 -6.05
C HIS A 273 2.77 -13.08 -5.46
N GLN A 274 2.89 -12.83 -4.15
CA GLN A 274 4.13 -12.49 -3.46
C GLN A 274 4.84 -11.26 -4.06
N MET A 275 4.04 -10.25 -4.42
CA MET A 275 4.48 -9.00 -5.05
C MET A 275 4.05 -7.75 -4.26
N GLU A 276 4.83 -6.70 -4.40
CA GLU A 276 4.53 -5.32 -4.02
C GLU A 276 4.18 -4.50 -5.28
N LEU A 277 3.05 -3.79 -5.28
CA LEU A 277 2.61 -2.95 -6.40
C LEU A 277 2.65 -1.48 -5.99
N ASN A 278 3.58 -0.72 -6.57
CA ASN A 278 3.66 0.72 -6.44
C ASN A 278 2.76 1.36 -7.52
N ALA A 279 1.50 1.62 -7.14
CA ALA A 279 0.49 2.29 -7.96
C ALA A 279 -0.20 3.37 -7.12
N GLU A 280 -0.80 4.36 -7.80
CA GLU A 280 -1.39 5.52 -7.12
C GLU A 280 -2.89 5.40 -6.87
N ILE A 281 -3.57 4.61 -7.71
CA ILE A 281 -4.99 4.34 -7.62
C ILE A 281 -5.22 2.83 -7.67
N LEU A 282 -6.14 2.36 -6.82
CA LEU A 282 -6.85 1.11 -6.99
C LEU A 282 -8.35 1.41 -7.17
N ASN A 283 -8.95 0.87 -8.22
CA ASN A 283 -10.40 0.91 -8.44
C ASN A 283 -10.94 -0.51 -8.55
N TRP A 284 -11.96 -0.82 -7.75
CA TRP A 284 -12.65 -2.10 -7.78
C TRP A 284 -14.16 -1.95 -7.57
N ASN A 285 -14.95 -2.32 -8.58
CA ASN A 285 -16.36 -2.60 -8.39
C ASN A 285 -16.51 -4.00 -7.80
N LEU A 286 -17.08 -4.12 -6.61
CA LEU A 286 -17.18 -5.37 -5.86
C LEU A 286 -18.01 -6.45 -6.59
N GLN A 287 -18.84 -6.08 -7.56
CA GLN A 287 -19.63 -7.02 -8.39
C GLN A 287 -18.80 -7.63 -9.52
N THR A 288 -17.58 -7.13 -9.76
CA THR A 288 -16.68 -7.63 -10.80
C THR A 288 -15.46 -8.30 -10.17
N PRO A 289 -14.85 -9.31 -10.83
CA PRO A 289 -13.64 -9.95 -10.34
C PRO A 289 -12.37 -9.14 -10.65
N LEU A 290 -12.48 -7.90 -11.14
CA LEU A 290 -11.36 -7.13 -11.69
C LEU A 290 -10.99 -5.96 -10.78
N ILE A 291 -9.81 -6.04 -10.17
CA ILE A 291 -9.21 -4.94 -9.40
C ILE A 291 -8.20 -4.25 -10.29
N ASN A 292 -8.39 -2.96 -10.58
CA ASN A 292 -7.55 -2.20 -11.51
C ASN A 292 -6.62 -1.24 -10.78
N PHE A 293 -5.38 -1.13 -11.27
CA PHE A 293 -4.35 -0.25 -10.76
C PHE A 293 -3.89 0.73 -11.81
N SER A 294 -3.70 1.98 -11.40
CA SER A 294 -3.26 3.07 -12.29
C SER A 294 -2.39 4.09 -11.58
N ILE A 295 -1.73 4.93 -12.37
CA ILE A 295 -1.01 6.15 -11.95
C ILE A 295 -1.83 7.39 -12.39
N LEU A 296 -1.88 8.43 -11.54
CA LEU A 296 -2.59 9.69 -11.76
C LEU A 296 -1.82 10.59 -12.75
N ASN A 297 -0.54 10.82 -12.48
CA ASN A 297 0.28 11.80 -13.19
C ASN A 297 1.31 11.13 -14.10
N ALA A 298 1.72 11.87 -15.15
CA ALA A 298 2.84 11.52 -16.04
C ALA A 298 2.82 10.04 -16.50
N LYS A 299 1.66 9.60 -17.04
CA LYS A 299 1.36 8.19 -17.39
C LYS A 299 2.38 7.52 -18.33
N SER A 300 3.19 8.34 -19.00
CA SER A 300 4.23 7.92 -19.94
C SER A 300 5.65 8.07 -19.39
N GLU A 301 5.84 8.68 -18.22
CA GLU A 301 7.16 9.00 -17.65
C GLU A 301 7.42 8.28 -16.32
N VAL A 302 6.42 8.14 -15.45
CA VAL A 302 6.55 7.46 -14.16
C VAL A 302 5.94 6.06 -14.25
N PRO A 303 6.73 4.97 -14.30
CA PRO A 303 6.17 3.63 -14.36
C PRO A 303 5.52 3.24 -13.03
N ALA A 304 4.34 2.63 -13.09
CA ALA A 304 3.91 1.77 -11.99
C ALA A 304 4.91 0.62 -11.86
N ARG A 305 5.25 0.22 -10.64
CA ARG A 305 6.27 -0.81 -10.41
C ARG A 305 5.66 -2.01 -9.69
N VAL A 306 5.92 -3.20 -10.20
CA VAL A 306 5.59 -4.46 -9.52
C VAL A 306 6.90 -5.15 -9.14
N THR A 307 7.13 -5.37 -7.85
CA THR A 307 8.41 -5.84 -7.32
C THR A 307 8.20 -7.06 -6.44
N SER A 308 9.06 -8.07 -6.54
CA SER A 308 9.03 -9.24 -5.64
C SER A 308 9.18 -8.83 -4.18
N LYS A 309 8.53 -9.58 -3.28
CA LYS A 309 8.77 -9.45 -1.83
C LYS A 309 10.18 -9.84 -1.40
N GLU A 310 10.90 -10.62 -2.22
CA GLU A 310 12.29 -11.02 -1.97
C GLU A 310 13.28 -10.20 -2.82
N TYR A 311 12.84 -9.07 -3.39
CA TYR A 311 13.70 -8.14 -4.10
C TYR A 311 14.64 -7.42 -3.13
N PHE A 312 15.94 -7.45 -3.45
CA PHE A 312 16.97 -6.74 -2.69
C PHE A 312 18.08 -6.23 -3.60
N THR A 313 18.60 -5.03 -3.29
CA THR A 313 19.86 -4.51 -3.83
C THR A 313 20.57 -3.72 -2.73
N ASP A 314 21.90 -3.74 -2.73
CA ASP A 314 22.71 -2.97 -1.77
C ASP A 314 22.37 -1.47 -1.88
N ASP A 315 22.24 -0.92 -3.09
CA ASP A 315 21.81 0.47 -3.30
C ASP A 315 20.51 0.83 -2.58
N ARG A 316 19.51 -0.06 -2.62
CA ARG A 316 18.21 0.20 -2.00
C ARG A 316 18.29 0.06 -0.49
N TYR A 317 19.14 -0.83 0.00
CA TYR A 317 19.43 -0.97 1.43
C TYR A 317 20.11 0.28 1.96
N GLU A 318 21.18 0.74 1.33
CA GLU A 318 21.91 1.97 1.72
C GLU A 318 21.01 3.22 1.64
N GLN A 319 20.11 3.31 0.65
CA GLN A 319 19.12 4.38 0.57
C GLN A 319 18.18 4.45 1.79
N LEU A 320 18.04 3.37 2.59
CA LEU A 320 17.26 3.41 3.82
C LEU A 320 17.91 4.25 4.91
N GLN A 321 19.20 4.57 4.83
CA GLN A 321 19.83 5.51 5.74
C GLN A 321 19.24 6.92 5.60
N GLY A 322 18.89 7.33 4.38
CA GLY A 322 18.35 8.66 4.10
C GLY A 322 19.29 9.76 4.59
N THR A 323 18.76 10.70 5.36
CA THR A 323 19.53 11.81 5.96
C THR A 323 19.92 11.56 7.42
N ALA A 324 19.62 10.38 7.97
CA ALA A 324 19.91 10.07 9.36
C ALA A 324 21.41 9.81 9.56
N GLY A 325 21.93 10.21 10.74
CA GLY A 325 23.32 9.93 11.13
C GLY A 325 23.61 8.46 11.46
N PHE A 326 22.61 7.59 11.32
CA PHE A 326 22.68 6.15 11.53
C PHE A 326 21.77 5.46 10.51
N HIS A 327 21.98 4.16 10.28
CA HIS A 327 21.09 3.38 9.41
C HIS A 327 19.85 2.89 10.20
N PRO A 328 18.63 3.41 9.91
CA PRO A 328 17.40 3.09 10.67
C PRO A 328 17.12 1.61 10.82
N LEU A 329 17.19 0.86 9.72
CA LEU A 329 16.88 -0.56 9.72
C LEU A 329 17.85 -1.36 10.59
N ILE A 330 19.15 -1.05 10.54
CA ILE A 330 20.18 -1.71 11.35
C ILE A 330 19.89 -1.50 12.84
N VAL A 331 19.66 -0.25 13.25
CA VAL A 331 19.42 0.10 14.66
C VAL A 331 18.22 -0.66 15.22
N ILE A 332 17.07 -0.57 14.54
CA ILE A 332 15.82 -1.17 15.01
C ILE A 332 15.88 -2.71 14.94
N ALA A 333 16.43 -3.27 13.85
CA ALA A 333 16.49 -4.72 13.70
C ALA A 333 17.53 -5.38 14.61
N ASN A 334 18.66 -4.73 14.89
CA ASN A 334 19.64 -5.24 15.86
C ASN A 334 19.08 -5.30 17.28
N TYR A 335 18.28 -4.29 17.66
CA TYR A 335 17.59 -4.32 18.94
C TYR A 335 16.66 -5.54 19.04
N ALA A 336 15.81 -5.74 18.03
CA ALA A 336 14.90 -6.88 17.94
C ALA A 336 15.63 -8.24 18.03
N ASP A 337 16.72 -8.40 17.28
CA ASP A 337 17.55 -9.61 17.26
C ASP A 337 18.20 -9.87 18.63
N LYS A 338 18.74 -8.82 19.28
CA LYS A 338 19.33 -8.91 20.62
C LYS A 338 18.31 -9.30 21.69
N GLN A 339 17.10 -8.74 21.63
CA GLN A 339 16.02 -9.01 22.58
C GLN A 339 15.19 -10.26 22.23
N LYS A 340 15.43 -10.86 21.06
CA LYS A 340 14.67 -12.01 20.54
C LYS A 340 13.16 -11.77 20.48
N THR A 341 12.76 -10.54 20.16
CA THR A 341 11.35 -10.15 19.99
C THR A 341 11.18 -9.33 18.73
N ASN A 342 10.03 -9.48 18.06
CA ASN A 342 9.66 -8.62 16.95
C ASN A 342 8.83 -7.41 17.38
N THR A 343 8.35 -7.37 18.63
CA THR A 343 7.53 -6.30 19.19
C THR A 343 8.17 -5.71 20.43
N PHE A 344 8.31 -4.39 20.44
CA PHE A 344 9.02 -3.61 21.47
C PHE A 344 8.63 -2.13 21.35
N PHE A 345 9.06 -1.30 22.28
CA PHE A 345 8.80 0.13 22.30
C PHE A 345 10.01 0.93 21.84
N LEU A 346 9.74 2.06 21.18
CA LEU A 346 10.75 2.99 20.68
C LEU A 346 11.67 3.52 21.80
N SER A 347 11.10 3.78 22.98
CA SER A 347 11.82 4.24 24.17
C SER A 347 12.87 3.22 24.64
N GLU A 348 12.62 1.92 24.47
CA GLU A 348 13.58 0.87 24.81
C GLU A 348 14.76 0.86 23.82
N VAL A 349 14.49 1.11 22.54
CA VAL A 349 15.53 1.28 21.52
C VAL A 349 16.39 2.51 21.84
N ALA A 350 15.75 3.64 22.16
CA ALA A 350 16.42 4.88 22.54
C ALA A 350 17.35 4.68 23.74
N ALA A 351 16.85 4.03 24.80
CA ALA A 351 17.65 3.71 26.00
C ALA A 351 18.86 2.82 25.68
N SER A 352 18.71 1.86 24.77
CA SER A 352 19.78 0.92 24.43
C SER A 352 20.86 1.46 23.49
N THR A 353 20.53 2.51 22.72
CA THR A 353 21.39 3.06 21.66
C THR A 353 21.88 4.47 21.95
N HIS A 354 21.31 5.14 22.94
CA HIS A 354 21.52 6.56 23.26
C HIS A 354 21.16 7.51 22.10
N ILE A 355 20.39 7.04 21.11
CA ILE A 355 19.81 7.88 20.07
C ILE A 355 18.54 8.53 20.63
N LYS A 356 18.33 9.82 20.33
CA LYS A 356 17.15 10.54 20.79
C LYS A 356 15.87 9.89 20.25
N GLU A 357 14.87 9.77 21.11
CA GLU A 357 13.60 9.12 20.75
C GLU A 357 12.90 9.82 19.57
N GLN A 358 12.99 11.15 19.47
CA GLN A 358 12.44 11.90 18.34
C GLN A 358 13.09 11.51 16.99
N GLU A 359 14.39 11.28 16.96
CA GLU A 359 15.10 10.83 15.75
C GLU A 359 14.70 9.41 15.37
N LEU A 360 14.58 8.53 16.37
CA LEU A 360 14.09 7.16 16.17
C LEU A 360 12.63 7.13 15.70
N ALA A 361 11.78 8.06 16.16
CA ALA A 361 10.38 8.14 15.74
C ALA A 361 10.26 8.49 14.25
N VAL A 362 11.08 9.43 13.76
CA VAL A 362 11.16 9.77 12.33
C VAL A 362 11.65 8.57 11.52
N ALA A 363 12.71 7.90 11.99
CA ALA A 363 13.26 6.69 11.38
C ALA A 363 12.23 5.53 11.32
N ALA A 364 11.52 5.28 12.41
CA ALA A 364 10.47 4.27 12.50
C ALA A 364 9.31 4.59 11.55
N ALA A 365 8.85 5.85 11.51
CA ALA A 365 7.81 6.28 10.58
C ALA A 365 8.23 6.09 9.10
N MET A 366 9.49 6.39 8.76
CA MET A 366 10.02 6.15 7.41
C MET A 366 10.00 4.67 7.04
N LEU A 367 10.49 3.80 7.94
CA LEU A 367 10.48 2.35 7.75
C LEU A 367 9.06 1.78 7.68
N ALA A 368 8.12 2.34 8.45
CA ALA A 368 6.71 1.97 8.40
C ALA A 368 6.08 2.28 7.04
N ARG A 369 6.35 3.47 6.47
CA ARG A 369 5.90 3.86 5.12
C ARG A 369 6.40 2.92 4.02
N GLN A 370 7.60 2.36 4.19
CA GLN A 370 8.19 1.37 3.29
C GLN A 370 7.89 -0.10 3.68
N ASN A 371 7.06 -0.28 4.73
CA ASN A 371 6.56 -1.56 5.24
C ASN A 371 7.63 -2.52 5.79
N PHE A 372 8.70 -1.96 6.31
CA PHE A 372 9.66 -2.74 7.10
C PHE A 372 9.13 -3.04 8.51
N LEU A 373 8.22 -2.22 9.03
CA LEU A 373 7.62 -2.39 10.35
C LEU A 373 6.20 -1.79 10.42
N THR A 374 5.50 -2.02 11.53
CA THR A 374 4.40 -1.16 11.99
C THR A 374 4.89 -0.28 13.13
N TYR A 375 4.40 0.96 13.19
CA TYR A 375 4.75 1.91 14.25
C TYR A 375 3.49 2.60 14.76
N LYS A 376 3.16 2.43 16.04
CA LYS A 376 2.06 3.11 16.72
C LYS A 376 2.63 4.36 17.40
N SER A 377 2.50 5.52 16.76
CA SER A 377 3.08 6.77 17.26
C SER A 377 2.57 7.20 18.65
N GLY A 378 1.33 6.82 19.02
CA GLY A 378 0.76 7.17 20.32
C GLY A 378 1.37 6.39 21.50
N THR A 379 1.79 5.15 21.29
CA THR A 379 2.38 4.32 22.35
C THR A 379 3.89 4.10 22.18
N GLY A 380 4.44 4.44 21.02
CA GLY A 380 5.81 4.10 20.64
C GLY A 380 6.02 2.63 20.27
N GLU A 381 4.97 1.81 20.21
CA GLU A 381 5.10 0.37 19.90
C GLU A 381 5.53 0.15 18.44
N ILE A 382 6.57 -0.65 18.25
CA ILE A 382 7.08 -1.12 16.97
C ILE A 382 6.79 -2.61 16.85
N THR A 383 6.42 -3.06 15.64
CA THR A 383 6.48 -4.48 15.29
C THR A 383 7.19 -4.67 13.95
N LEU A 384 8.30 -5.42 13.93
CA LEU A 384 9.06 -5.71 12.72
C LEU A 384 8.28 -6.65 11.79
N LYS A 385 8.39 -6.38 10.48
CA LYS A 385 7.80 -7.22 9.44
C LYS A 385 8.86 -8.14 8.82
N PRO A 386 8.46 -9.26 8.18
CA PRO A 386 9.40 -10.16 7.51
C PRO A 386 10.33 -9.48 6.50
N LYS A 387 9.88 -8.38 5.86
CA LYS A 387 10.68 -7.57 4.93
C LYS A 387 11.93 -6.97 5.58
N ALA A 388 11.84 -6.50 6.84
CA ALA A 388 12.99 -6.00 7.59
C ALA A 388 14.05 -7.08 7.76
N MET A 389 13.61 -8.27 8.17
CA MET A 389 14.51 -9.41 8.32
C MET A 389 15.09 -9.88 7.00
N HIS A 390 14.31 -9.89 5.91
CA HIS A 390 14.83 -10.19 4.58
C HIS A 390 15.97 -9.22 4.21
N TYR A 391 15.77 -7.90 4.29
CA TYR A 391 16.82 -6.92 3.94
C TYR A 391 18.05 -7.06 4.83
N MET A 392 17.87 -7.21 6.14
CA MET A 392 18.98 -7.37 7.08
C MET A 392 19.82 -8.63 6.79
N GLN A 393 19.17 -9.77 6.52
CA GLN A 393 19.90 -11.01 6.25
C GLN A 393 20.52 -11.04 4.86
N SER A 394 19.87 -10.44 3.85
CA SER A 394 20.41 -10.29 2.50
C SER A 394 21.68 -9.41 2.49
N ALA A 395 21.65 -8.26 3.19
CA ALA A 395 22.79 -7.36 3.35
C ALA A 395 23.97 -8.04 4.07
N ARG A 396 23.68 -8.93 5.04
CA ARG A 396 24.69 -9.73 5.75
C ARG A 396 25.19 -10.95 4.96
N GLY A 397 24.66 -11.20 3.75
CA GLY A 397 24.99 -12.38 2.96
C GLY A 397 24.46 -13.71 3.52
N LYS A 398 23.49 -13.67 4.43
CA LYS A 398 22.93 -14.85 5.12
C LYS A 398 21.64 -15.39 4.49
N LYS A 399 21.03 -14.65 3.56
CA LYS A 399 19.80 -15.05 2.86
C LYS A 399 19.93 -14.73 1.37
N ASP A 400 19.47 -15.65 0.54
CA ASP A 400 19.32 -15.44 -0.90
C ASP A 400 18.16 -14.47 -1.21
N TYR A 401 18.22 -13.81 -2.36
CA TYR A 401 17.26 -12.80 -2.78
C TYR A 401 17.17 -12.73 -4.31
N ASP A 402 16.19 -11.99 -4.82
CA ASP A 402 15.98 -11.82 -6.26
C ASP A 402 16.12 -10.37 -6.73
N TYR A 403 16.09 -10.19 -8.06
CA TYR A 403 16.11 -8.90 -8.74
C TYR A 403 14.80 -8.61 -9.49
N ILE A 404 13.72 -9.33 -9.17
CA ILE A 404 12.50 -9.32 -9.96
C ILE A 404 11.73 -8.02 -9.71
N THR A 405 11.75 -7.15 -10.73
CA THR A 405 10.97 -5.93 -10.78
C THR A 405 10.49 -5.68 -12.21
N LEU A 406 9.22 -5.30 -12.34
CA LEU A 406 8.57 -5.01 -13.60
C LEU A 406 8.16 -3.55 -13.60
N ARG A 407 8.54 -2.83 -14.66
CA ARG A 407 8.13 -1.45 -14.91
C ARG A 407 6.96 -1.47 -15.87
N SER A 408 5.87 -0.82 -15.47
CA SER A 408 4.63 -0.73 -16.24
C SER A 408 4.44 0.70 -16.74
N LEU A 409 4.71 0.93 -18.02
CA LEU A 409 4.44 2.18 -18.73
C LEU A 409 3.26 1.97 -19.68
N ALA A 410 2.05 2.29 -19.21
CA ALA A 410 0.82 2.10 -19.97
C ALA A 410 0.13 3.46 -20.20
N PRO A 411 0.26 4.08 -21.39
CA PRO A 411 -0.34 5.39 -21.68
C PRO A 411 -1.86 5.44 -21.50
N SER A 412 -2.55 4.29 -21.65
CA SER A 412 -3.97 4.15 -21.38
C SER A 412 -4.35 4.37 -19.90
N GLY A 413 -3.37 4.39 -19.01
CA GLY A 413 -3.54 4.49 -17.55
C GLY A 413 -3.89 3.16 -16.88
N LYS A 414 -4.09 2.04 -17.60
CA LYS A 414 -4.43 0.74 -17.00
C LYS A 414 -3.18 -0.12 -16.76
N ASN A 415 -2.33 0.30 -15.83
CA ASN A 415 -1.03 -0.33 -15.57
C ASN A 415 -1.12 -1.81 -15.20
N ALA A 416 -2.01 -2.16 -14.26
CA ALA A 416 -2.17 -3.54 -13.85
C ALA A 416 -3.63 -3.88 -13.50
N THR A 417 -3.98 -5.17 -13.57
CA THR A 417 -5.29 -5.69 -13.17
C THR A 417 -5.10 -7.03 -12.46
N ILE A 418 -5.68 -7.20 -11.28
CA ILE A 418 -5.86 -8.53 -10.67
C ILE A 418 -7.21 -9.06 -11.13
N ASP A 419 -7.20 -10.25 -11.75
CA ASP A 419 -8.39 -11.05 -12.04
C ASP A 419 -8.56 -12.08 -10.90
N LEU A 420 -9.56 -11.88 -10.04
CA LEU A 420 -9.84 -12.72 -8.88
C LEU A 420 -10.37 -14.11 -9.26
N ASN A 421 -10.94 -14.29 -10.46
CA ASN A 421 -11.42 -15.60 -10.91
C ASN A 421 -10.24 -16.49 -11.33
N LYS A 422 -9.25 -15.89 -12.00
CA LYS A 422 -8.04 -16.61 -12.45
C LYS A 422 -6.89 -16.55 -11.45
N ASN A 423 -6.97 -15.65 -10.48
CA ASN A 423 -5.88 -15.25 -9.60
C ASN A 423 -4.62 -14.87 -10.40
N GLU A 424 -4.81 -14.07 -11.45
CA GLU A 424 -3.71 -13.55 -12.29
C GLU A 424 -3.59 -12.04 -12.11
N LEU A 425 -2.36 -11.57 -11.87
CA LEU A 425 -1.99 -10.17 -11.94
C LEU A 425 -1.45 -9.87 -13.34
N VAL A 426 -2.27 -9.24 -14.16
CA VAL A 426 -1.89 -8.77 -15.50
C VAL A 426 -1.19 -7.44 -15.37
N VAL A 427 0.04 -7.33 -15.87
CA VAL A 427 0.83 -6.09 -15.89
C VAL A 427 1.06 -5.69 -17.34
N ARG A 428 0.69 -4.45 -17.69
CA ARG A 428 0.74 -3.90 -19.05
C ARG A 428 1.85 -2.86 -19.15
N GLY A 429 2.32 -2.59 -20.37
CA GLY A 429 3.41 -1.65 -20.60
C GLY A 429 4.77 -2.16 -20.11
N VAL A 430 4.97 -3.48 -20.07
CA VAL A 430 6.24 -4.11 -19.69
C VAL A 430 7.07 -4.34 -20.94
N ASP A 431 8.00 -3.42 -21.19
CA ASP A 431 8.95 -3.50 -22.31
C ASP A 431 10.05 -4.56 -22.05
N LYS A 432 10.56 -4.58 -20.81
CA LYS A 432 11.63 -5.48 -20.40
C LYS A 432 11.54 -5.78 -18.91
N PHE A 433 11.92 -7.00 -18.52
CA PHE A 433 12.16 -7.34 -17.13
C PHE A 433 13.30 -8.35 -17.00
N TYR A 434 14.01 -8.28 -15.89
CA TYR A 434 15.21 -9.08 -15.62
C TYR A 434 14.87 -10.25 -14.70
N PHE A 435 15.48 -11.40 -14.96
CA PHE A 435 15.43 -12.55 -14.07
C PHE A 435 16.63 -12.59 -13.11
N THR A 436 17.81 -12.22 -13.61
CA THR A 436 19.07 -12.11 -12.84
C THR A 436 19.60 -10.67 -12.88
N GLY A 437 20.48 -10.30 -11.94
CA GLY A 437 20.94 -8.92 -11.74
C GLY A 437 22.43 -8.67 -11.99
N ASP A 438 23.16 -9.62 -12.57
CA ASP A 438 24.60 -9.49 -12.86
C ASP A 438 24.89 -8.84 -14.22
N SER A 439 26.17 -8.62 -14.55
CA SER A 439 26.59 -8.00 -15.81
C SER A 439 26.21 -8.81 -17.06
N LEU A 440 25.89 -10.10 -16.90
CA LEU A 440 25.42 -11.00 -17.95
C LEU A 440 23.95 -11.38 -17.72
N ALA A 441 23.15 -10.41 -17.26
CA ALA A 441 21.79 -10.65 -16.84
C ALA A 441 20.94 -11.31 -17.92
N VAL A 442 20.17 -12.32 -17.51
CA VAL A 442 19.11 -12.92 -18.34
C VAL A 442 17.86 -12.08 -18.16
N TYR A 443 17.23 -11.70 -19.28
CA TYR A 443 16.03 -10.87 -19.27
C TYR A 443 15.03 -11.28 -20.36
N ALA A 444 13.80 -10.80 -20.23
CA ALA A 444 12.76 -11.02 -21.21
C ALA A 444 12.25 -9.70 -21.80
N LEU A 445 11.87 -9.76 -23.07
CA LEU A 445 11.23 -8.73 -23.87
C LEU A 445 9.85 -9.22 -24.31
N PRO A 446 8.77 -8.89 -23.57
CA PRO A 446 7.42 -9.31 -23.93
C PRO A 446 6.95 -8.72 -25.27
N ASP A 447 6.42 -9.55 -26.16
CA ASP A 447 5.97 -9.11 -27.51
C ASP A 447 4.73 -8.19 -27.51
N SER A 448 3.89 -8.36 -26.49
CA SER A 448 2.62 -7.67 -26.32
C SER A 448 2.69 -6.56 -25.27
N ASN A 449 3.91 -6.24 -24.80
CA ASN A 449 4.16 -5.36 -23.66
C ASN A 449 3.34 -5.76 -22.42
N GLN A 450 3.00 -7.05 -22.28
CA GLN A 450 2.16 -7.55 -21.21
C GLN A 450 2.70 -8.86 -20.66
N VAL A 451 2.64 -9.00 -19.34
CA VAL A 451 2.90 -10.27 -18.65
C VAL A 451 1.79 -10.61 -17.68
N ARG A 452 1.72 -11.87 -17.26
CA ARG A 452 0.77 -12.37 -16.26
C ARG A 452 1.53 -13.00 -15.11
N ILE A 453 1.49 -12.36 -13.95
CA ILE A 453 2.06 -12.88 -12.71
C ILE A 453 1.01 -13.79 -12.07
N LEU A 454 1.42 -14.97 -11.66
CA LEU A 454 0.59 -16.00 -11.04
C LEU A 454 0.96 -16.12 -9.56
N LYS A 455 0.52 -17.23 -8.93
CA LYS A 455 0.93 -17.58 -7.57
C LYS A 455 2.44 -17.62 -7.45
N ASN A 456 2.95 -17.12 -6.33
CA ASN A 456 4.37 -17.20 -5.97
C ASN A 456 5.33 -16.68 -7.06
N ARG A 457 5.01 -15.52 -7.67
CA ARG A 457 5.87 -14.85 -8.67
C ARG A 457 6.11 -15.62 -9.97
N ASN A 458 5.41 -16.71 -10.26
CA ASN A 458 5.49 -17.32 -11.58
C ASN A 458 4.98 -16.34 -12.64
N ILE A 459 5.66 -16.21 -13.79
CA ILE A 459 5.32 -15.19 -14.81
C ILE A 459 5.10 -15.86 -16.16
N LYS A 460 3.90 -15.74 -16.72
CA LYS A 460 3.59 -16.12 -18.10
C LYS A 460 3.79 -14.93 -19.04
N PHE A 461 4.47 -15.18 -20.16
CA PHE A 461 4.72 -14.18 -21.19
C PHE A 461 4.98 -14.86 -22.55
N ASN A 462 4.91 -14.06 -23.61
CA ASN A 462 5.40 -14.41 -24.94
C ASN A 462 6.49 -13.40 -25.32
N GLY A 463 7.31 -13.70 -26.32
CA GLY A 463 8.31 -12.76 -26.83
C GLY A 463 9.71 -13.36 -26.84
N VAL A 464 10.70 -12.60 -26.38
CA VAL A 464 12.11 -12.99 -26.46
C VAL A 464 12.72 -13.12 -25.08
N VAL A 465 13.38 -14.24 -24.80
CA VAL A 465 14.31 -14.38 -23.66
C VAL A 465 15.74 -14.19 -24.18
N VAL A 466 16.47 -13.32 -23.50
CA VAL A 466 17.85 -12.96 -23.82
C VAL A 466 18.77 -13.53 -22.75
N ALA A 467 19.73 -14.35 -23.16
CA ALA A 467 20.77 -14.89 -22.30
C ALA A 467 22.11 -14.83 -23.05
N SER A 468 23.04 -13.97 -22.63
CA SER A 468 24.31 -13.76 -23.34
C SER A 468 24.07 -13.43 -24.83
N MET A 469 24.67 -14.17 -25.76
CA MET A 469 24.46 -14.04 -27.22
C MET A 469 23.18 -14.70 -27.74
N PHE A 470 22.45 -15.46 -26.92
CA PHE A 470 21.29 -16.22 -27.34
C PHE A 470 20.01 -15.38 -27.25
N ARG A 471 19.14 -15.52 -28.25
CA ARG A 471 17.81 -14.90 -28.31
C ARG A 471 16.77 -15.98 -28.57
N PHE A 472 16.06 -16.40 -27.52
CA PHE A 472 14.99 -17.39 -27.61
C PHE A 472 13.67 -16.67 -27.87
N ARG A 473 13.19 -16.68 -29.12
CA ARG A 473 11.90 -16.10 -29.50
C ARG A 473 10.83 -17.19 -29.54
N GLY A 474 9.71 -16.96 -28.87
CA GLY A 474 8.62 -17.91 -28.87
C GLY A 474 7.40 -17.45 -28.08
N SER A 475 6.58 -18.43 -27.70
CA SER A 475 5.31 -18.20 -27.01
C SER A 475 5.04 -19.26 -25.94
N LYS A 476 4.10 -18.96 -25.04
CA LYS A 476 3.73 -19.77 -23.87
C LYS A 476 4.90 -19.95 -22.88
N PHE A 477 5.78 -18.97 -22.78
CA PHE A 477 6.89 -19.02 -21.83
C PHE A 477 6.36 -18.81 -20.42
N THR A 478 6.92 -19.58 -19.49
CA THR A 478 6.60 -19.47 -18.06
C THR A 478 7.88 -19.44 -17.26
N PHE A 479 8.15 -18.30 -16.63
CA PHE A 479 9.15 -18.24 -15.56
C PHE A 479 8.58 -18.89 -14.30
N GLN A 480 9.31 -19.88 -13.79
CA GLN A 480 9.00 -20.64 -12.58
C GLN A 480 9.95 -20.19 -11.48
N TYR A 481 9.41 -19.53 -10.45
CA TYR A 481 10.22 -18.85 -9.44
C TYR A 481 10.96 -19.82 -8.52
N ASP A 482 10.29 -20.89 -8.07
CA ASP A 482 10.89 -21.84 -7.11
C ASP A 482 12.04 -22.60 -7.76
N GLU A 483 11.84 -23.15 -8.95
CA GLU A 483 12.86 -23.85 -9.75
C GLU A 483 13.89 -22.92 -10.40
N PHE A 484 13.63 -21.61 -10.38
CA PHE A 484 14.45 -20.55 -10.98
C PHE A 484 14.85 -20.82 -12.45
N LEU A 485 13.83 -21.12 -13.26
CA LEU A 485 13.97 -21.42 -14.69
C LEU A 485 12.87 -20.77 -15.53
N VAL A 486 13.10 -20.71 -16.84
CA VAL A 486 12.07 -20.37 -17.83
C VAL A 486 11.73 -21.61 -18.63
N ASP A 487 10.48 -22.07 -18.50
CA ASP A 487 9.91 -23.14 -19.31
C ASP A 487 9.45 -22.58 -20.65
N MET A 488 9.93 -23.18 -21.73
CA MET A 488 9.74 -22.70 -23.10
C MET A 488 9.21 -23.82 -24.01
N PRO A 489 7.92 -24.19 -23.88
CA PRO A 489 7.33 -25.30 -24.63
C PRO A 489 7.18 -25.02 -26.14
N LYS A 490 7.29 -23.75 -26.57
CA LYS A 490 7.25 -23.37 -27.98
C LYS A 490 8.27 -22.27 -28.29
N ILE A 491 9.42 -22.67 -28.83
CA ILE A 491 10.46 -21.78 -29.34
C ILE A 491 10.38 -21.76 -30.87
N ASP A 492 10.01 -20.61 -31.42
CA ASP A 492 9.92 -20.40 -32.86
C ASP A 492 11.33 -20.23 -33.45
N THR A 493 12.20 -19.49 -32.76
CA THR A 493 13.57 -19.23 -33.21
C THR A 493 14.53 -19.07 -32.04
N ILE A 494 15.71 -19.70 -32.14
CA ILE A 494 16.89 -19.36 -31.33
C ILE A 494 17.88 -18.68 -32.28
N ALA A 495 18.10 -17.39 -32.05
CA ALA A 495 19.07 -16.61 -32.80
C ALA A 495 20.31 -16.31 -31.96
N PHE A 496 21.41 -16.04 -32.66
CA PHE A 496 22.72 -15.78 -32.07
C PHE A 496 23.17 -14.38 -32.48
N THR A 497 23.68 -13.61 -31.52
CA THR A 497 24.21 -12.27 -31.78
C THR A 497 25.71 -12.21 -31.57
N VAL A 498 26.40 -11.43 -32.40
CA VAL A 498 27.80 -11.06 -32.21
C VAL A 498 27.88 -9.55 -32.02
N LYS A 499 28.84 -9.09 -31.22
CA LYS A 499 29.10 -7.65 -31.08
C LYS A 499 29.63 -7.12 -32.41
N LYS A 500 29.06 -6.01 -32.92
CA LYS A 500 29.67 -5.30 -34.05
C LYS A 500 31.04 -4.77 -33.62
N LYS A 501 31.99 -4.73 -34.56
CA LYS A 501 33.23 -3.99 -34.34
C LYS A 501 32.86 -2.51 -34.25
N ALA A 502 33.18 -1.86 -33.13
CA ALA A 502 33.02 -0.43 -32.99
C ALA A 502 33.84 0.28 -34.08
N ASP A 503 33.25 1.26 -34.77
CA ASP A 503 34.03 2.18 -35.58
C ASP A 503 34.94 3.00 -34.65
N LYS A 504 36.11 3.43 -35.14
CA LYS A 504 37.15 4.11 -34.34
C LYS A 504 36.67 5.40 -33.62
N SER A 505 35.46 5.88 -33.90
CA SER A 505 34.82 7.05 -33.31
C SER A 505 33.71 6.75 -32.30
N GLU A 506 33.29 5.49 -32.14
CA GLU A 506 32.24 5.10 -31.18
C GLU A 506 32.85 4.45 -29.94
N LYS A 507 32.25 4.73 -28.77
CA LYS A 507 32.59 3.99 -27.55
C LYS A 507 32.16 2.53 -27.76
N GLU A 508 32.98 1.58 -27.31
CA GLU A 508 32.72 0.13 -27.44
C GLU A 508 31.34 -0.31 -26.89
N GLU A 509 30.76 0.48 -25.98
CA GLU A 509 29.42 0.27 -25.40
C GLU A 509 28.24 0.60 -26.34
N ASP A 510 28.46 1.40 -27.39
CA ASP A 510 27.42 1.78 -28.38
C ASP A 510 27.41 0.87 -29.63
N ALA A 511 28.37 -0.05 -29.74
CA ALA A 511 28.42 -0.98 -30.86
C ALA A 511 27.21 -1.94 -30.81
N GLY A 512 26.25 -1.74 -31.71
CA GLY A 512 25.04 -2.57 -31.80
C GLY A 512 25.32 -4.05 -32.05
N GLU A 513 24.30 -4.89 -31.93
CA GLU A 513 24.40 -6.34 -32.16
C GLU A 513 24.16 -6.69 -33.65
N GLU A 514 24.88 -7.69 -34.16
CA GLU A 514 24.64 -8.30 -35.46
C GLU A 514 24.15 -9.74 -35.29
N PHE A 515 23.07 -10.10 -35.97
CA PHE A 515 22.53 -11.46 -35.94
C PHE A 515 23.28 -12.35 -36.93
N LEU A 516 23.66 -13.55 -36.48
CA LEU A 516 24.17 -14.58 -37.39
C LEU A 516 23.07 -15.02 -38.37
N SER A 517 23.46 -15.29 -39.62
CA SER A 517 22.52 -15.63 -40.71
C SER A 517 21.69 -16.88 -40.41
N ASN A 518 22.29 -17.86 -39.73
CA ASN A 518 21.64 -19.12 -39.36
C ASN A 518 20.98 -19.02 -37.99
N SER A 519 19.79 -19.62 -37.87
CA SER A 519 19.03 -19.66 -36.63
C SER A 519 18.42 -21.04 -36.45
N ILE A 520 18.36 -21.52 -35.21
CA ILE A 520 17.69 -22.77 -34.88
C ILE A 520 16.20 -22.49 -34.81
N THR A 521 15.37 -23.39 -35.35
CA THR A 521 13.92 -23.22 -35.44
C THR A 521 13.17 -24.43 -34.92
N ARG A 522 11.93 -24.21 -34.46
CA ARG A 522 10.99 -25.24 -33.99
C ARG A 522 11.56 -26.11 -32.87
N SER A 523 11.88 -25.50 -31.73
CA SER A 523 12.39 -26.21 -30.56
C SER A 523 11.46 -26.00 -29.34
N ALA A 524 11.77 -26.71 -28.27
CA ALA A 524 11.18 -26.56 -26.95
C ALA A 524 12.25 -26.91 -25.92
N GLY A 525 12.18 -26.31 -24.74
CA GLY A 525 13.17 -26.58 -23.70
C GLY A 525 12.97 -25.79 -22.43
N LYS A 526 13.95 -25.90 -21.54
CA LYS A 526 14.02 -25.17 -20.27
C LYS A 526 15.32 -24.40 -20.19
N LEU A 527 15.26 -23.12 -19.85
CA LEU A 527 16.43 -22.32 -19.51
C LEU A 527 16.52 -22.20 -17.99
N TYR A 528 17.46 -22.94 -17.41
CA TYR A 528 17.81 -22.81 -16.01
C TYR A 528 18.69 -21.58 -15.84
N LEU A 529 18.27 -20.65 -14.99
CA LEU A 529 18.95 -19.36 -14.81
C LEU A 529 20.11 -19.48 -13.84
N ASN A 530 19.89 -20.20 -12.74
CA ASN A 530 20.86 -20.56 -11.71
C ASN A 530 20.27 -21.72 -10.89
N LYS A 531 20.93 -22.11 -9.78
CA LYS A 531 20.30 -22.97 -8.78
C LYS A 531 19.10 -22.27 -8.10
N PRO A 532 18.07 -23.02 -7.68
CA PRO A 532 16.91 -22.50 -6.95
C PRO A 532 17.23 -21.63 -5.72
N ASP A 533 18.30 -21.93 -5.01
CA ASP A 533 18.74 -21.27 -3.77
C ASP A 533 19.85 -20.21 -4.00
N ASN A 534 20.12 -19.86 -5.25
CA ASN A 534 21.11 -18.87 -5.65
C ASN A 534 20.54 -17.90 -6.69
N LYS A 535 19.34 -17.37 -6.43
CA LYS A 535 18.67 -16.39 -7.29
C LYS A 535 19.44 -15.07 -7.39
N SER A 536 20.18 -14.73 -6.34
CA SER A 536 21.06 -13.56 -6.30
C SER A 536 22.31 -13.71 -7.16
N GLY A 537 22.70 -14.94 -7.52
CA GLY A 537 23.94 -15.21 -8.26
C GLY A 537 25.21 -14.85 -7.50
N LYS A 538 25.14 -14.75 -6.16
CA LYS A 538 26.28 -14.52 -5.27
C LYS A 538 27.29 -15.65 -5.38
N GLU A 539 26.81 -16.89 -5.35
CA GLU A 539 27.64 -18.05 -5.65
C GLU A 539 27.80 -18.20 -7.17
N LYS A 540 29.03 -18.40 -7.64
CA LYS A 540 29.32 -18.55 -9.06
C LYS A 540 29.28 -20.01 -9.46
N TYR A 541 28.31 -20.36 -10.31
CA TYR A 541 28.17 -21.66 -10.91
C TYR A 541 28.47 -21.58 -12.42
N PRO A 542 29.64 -22.08 -12.88
CA PRO A 542 30.08 -21.91 -14.26
C PRO A 542 29.12 -22.47 -15.32
N ASN A 543 28.38 -23.52 -14.95
CA ASN A 543 27.46 -24.23 -15.83
C ASN A 543 26.13 -23.48 -16.07
N PHE A 544 25.88 -22.35 -15.41
CA PHE A 544 24.68 -21.54 -15.60
C PHE A 544 24.95 -20.23 -16.35
N PRO A 545 23.96 -19.69 -17.09
CA PRO A 545 22.68 -20.31 -17.42
C PRO A 545 22.85 -21.58 -18.27
N LEU A 546 21.91 -22.51 -18.15
CA LEU A 546 21.88 -23.80 -18.85
C LEU A 546 20.59 -23.91 -19.66
N PHE A 547 20.69 -24.13 -20.96
CA PHE A 547 19.54 -24.45 -21.81
C PHE A 547 19.48 -25.96 -22.07
N ASP A 548 18.35 -26.58 -21.73
CA ASP A 548 18.04 -27.98 -21.98
C ASP A 548 16.92 -28.06 -23.03
N ALA A 549 17.29 -28.33 -24.28
CA ALA A 549 16.36 -28.48 -25.39
C ALA A 549 15.71 -29.87 -25.31
N THR A 550 14.44 -29.92 -24.90
CA THR A 550 13.68 -31.17 -24.76
C THR A 550 13.16 -31.69 -26.09
N ALA A 551 13.07 -30.84 -27.10
CA ALA A 551 12.77 -31.21 -28.47
C ALA A 551 13.97 -30.91 -29.38
N GLY A 552 14.15 -31.76 -30.40
CA GLY A 552 15.08 -31.48 -31.48
C GLY A 552 14.73 -30.18 -32.22
N ALA A 553 15.61 -29.75 -33.10
CA ALA A 553 15.49 -28.47 -33.79
C ALA A 553 16.07 -28.52 -35.21
N TYR A 554 15.78 -27.48 -35.99
CA TYR A 554 16.16 -27.43 -37.40
C TYR A 554 16.84 -26.11 -37.74
N VAL A 555 17.91 -26.17 -38.53
CA VAL A 555 18.52 -25.00 -39.18
C VAL A 555 18.27 -25.12 -40.68
N TYR A 556 17.44 -24.25 -41.23
CA TYR A 556 17.14 -24.19 -42.66
C TYR A 556 18.10 -23.23 -43.37
N PHE A 557 18.49 -23.58 -44.60
CA PHE A 557 19.43 -22.80 -45.42
C PHE A 557 18.73 -21.98 -46.52
N ASN A 558 17.41 -21.84 -46.46
CA ASN A 558 16.59 -21.21 -47.48
C ASN A 558 16.48 -19.68 -47.38
N LYS A 559 17.34 -19.04 -46.57
CA LYS A 559 17.30 -17.59 -46.36
C LYS A 559 18.04 -16.86 -47.48
N PRO A 560 17.61 -15.66 -47.89
CA PRO A 560 18.31 -14.86 -48.91
C PRO A 560 19.80 -14.61 -48.60
N GLN A 561 20.15 -14.50 -47.32
CA GLN A 561 21.53 -14.30 -46.87
C GLN A 561 22.42 -15.53 -47.12
N VAL A 562 21.84 -16.70 -47.35
CA VAL A 562 22.55 -17.94 -47.67
C VAL A 562 22.55 -18.11 -49.19
N LEU A 563 23.65 -17.73 -49.84
CA LEU A 563 23.84 -17.84 -51.30
C LEU A 563 22.68 -17.27 -52.14
N GLY A 564 22.08 -16.15 -51.71
CA GLY A 564 20.97 -15.52 -52.44
C GLY A 564 19.65 -16.28 -52.35
N GLY A 565 19.51 -17.24 -51.42
CA GLY A 565 18.31 -18.07 -51.30
C GLY A 565 18.28 -19.25 -52.27
N ALA A 566 19.45 -19.76 -52.67
CA ALA A 566 19.58 -20.86 -53.63
C ALA A 566 18.95 -22.19 -53.17
N TYR A 567 18.68 -22.34 -51.87
CA TYR A 567 18.11 -23.55 -51.28
C TYR A 567 16.66 -23.36 -50.86
N ASP A 568 15.87 -24.42 -50.87
CA ASP A 568 14.52 -24.46 -50.30
C ASP A 568 14.51 -25.13 -48.92
N THR A 569 13.33 -25.42 -48.37
CA THR A 569 13.19 -26.05 -47.04
C THR A 569 13.58 -27.53 -46.99
N THR A 570 13.93 -28.15 -48.12
CA THR A 570 14.42 -29.54 -48.17
C THR A 570 15.90 -29.65 -47.78
N VAL A 571 16.62 -28.52 -47.78
CA VAL A 571 18.02 -28.42 -47.33
C VAL A 571 18.06 -27.87 -45.90
N PHE A 572 18.37 -28.73 -44.93
CA PHE A 572 18.37 -28.37 -43.52
C PHE A 572 19.33 -29.23 -42.70
N PHE A 573 19.75 -28.68 -41.55
CA PHE A 573 20.47 -29.43 -40.52
C PHE A 573 19.51 -29.76 -39.37
N GLN A 574 19.37 -31.05 -39.06
CA GLN A 574 18.54 -31.55 -37.98
C GLN A 574 19.38 -31.80 -36.73
N ILE A 575 18.99 -31.18 -35.62
CA ILE A 575 19.64 -31.27 -34.33
C ILE A 575 18.73 -32.12 -33.40
N PRO A 576 19.17 -33.25 -32.84
CA PRO A 576 18.43 -33.96 -31.80
C PRO A 576 18.34 -33.11 -30.52
N PRO A 577 17.51 -33.49 -29.52
CA PRO A 577 17.53 -32.84 -28.20
C PRO A 577 18.96 -32.66 -27.67
N PHE A 578 19.26 -31.48 -27.14
CA PHE A 578 20.63 -31.08 -26.79
C PHE A 578 20.66 -30.20 -25.55
N LYS A 579 21.81 -30.13 -24.90
CA LYS A 579 22.07 -29.25 -23.76
C LYS A 579 23.18 -28.29 -24.08
N MET A 580 23.03 -27.04 -23.67
CA MET A 580 24.04 -26.00 -23.73
C MET A 580 24.20 -25.41 -22.33
N ASP A 581 25.25 -25.82 -21.62
CA ASP A 581 25.62 -25.21 -20.36
C ASP A 581 26.44 -23.94 -20.59
N SER A 582 26.68 -23.19 -19.51
CA SER A 582 27.68 -22.11 -19.50
C SER A 582 27.43 -21.05 -20.58
N LEU A 583 26.16 -20.71 -20.87
CA LEU A 583 25.81 -19.80 -21.99
C LEU A 583 26.53 -18.44 -21.92
N ASN A 584 26.91 -18.02 -20.72
CA ASN A 584 27.68 -16.82 -20.45
C ASN A 584 29.16 -16.93 -20.88
N ALA A 585 29.75 -18.12 -20.82
CA ALA A 585 31.14 -18.39 -21.22
C ALA A 585 31.29 -18.67 -22.74
N ILE A 586 30.20 -19.07 -23.41
CA ILE A 586 30.18 -19.35 -24.86
C ILE A 586 30.42 -18.08 -25.71
N ALA A 587 30.38 -16.89 -25.12
CA ALA A 587 30.49 -15.58 -25.79
C ALA A 587 31.76 -15.36 -26.65
N GLN A 588 32.73 -16.29 -26.65
CA GLN A 588 33.96 -16.20 -27.45
C GLN A 588 34.25 -17.43 -28.34
N GLY A 589 33.33 -18.40 -28.45
CA GLY A 589 33.57 -19.67 -29.15
C GLY A 589 32.55 -20.04 -30.23
N THR A 590 32.95 -20.91 -31.15
CA THR A 590 32.06 -21.54 -32.15
C THR A 590 31.17 -22.57 -31.45
N VAL A 591 29.84 -22.42 -31.52
CA VAL A 591 28.90 -23.44 -31.03
C VAL A 591 28.74 -24.52 -32.10
N GLY A 592 29.23 -25.73 -31.82
CA GLY A 592 29.03 -26.90 -32.65
C GLY A 592 27.81 -27.71 -32.20
N PHE A 593 26.99 -28.15 -33.15
CA PHE A 593 25.86 -29.06 -32.90
C PHE A 593 26.12 -30.38 -33.60
N LYS A 594 25.91 -31.49 -32.90
CA LYS A 594 25.83 -32.82 -33.52
C LYS A 594 24.47 -32.98 -34.17
N GLY A 595 24.41 -33.68 -35.31
CA GLY A 595 23.16 -33.80 -36.04
C GLY A 595 23.29 -34.40 -37.42
N PHE A 596 22.23 -34.25 -38.21
CA PHE A 596 22.12 -34.79 -39.55
C PHE A 596 21.87 -33.66 -40.55
N PHE A 597 22.76 -33.52 -41.54
CA PHE A 597 22.55 -32.63 -42.67
C PHE A 597 21.76 -33.33 -43.77
N HIS A 598 20.63 -32.74 -44.15
CA HIS A 598 19.78 -33.16 -45.26
C HIS A 598 19.96 -32.19 -46.42
N SER A 599 20.29 -32.71 -47.59
CA SER A 599 20.69 -31.92 -48.77
C SER A 599 19.62 -31.89 -49.87
N GLY A 600 18.35 -32.13 -49.54
CA GLY A 600 17.27 -32.16 -50.53
C GLY A 600 17.38 -33.30 -51.56
N GLY A 601 18.14 -34.36 -51.25
CA GLY A 601 18.34 -35.51 -52.14
C GLY A 601 19.63 -35.48 -52.97
N ILE A 602 20.49 -34.47 -52.81
CA ILE A 602 21.80 -34.41 -53.51
C ILE A 602 22.75 -35.49 -52.97
N PHE A 603 22.80 -35.61 -51.64
CA PHE A 603 23.56 -36.63 -50.90
C PHE A 603 22.64 -37.33 -49.90
N PRO A 604 22.91 -38.61 -49.54
CA PRO A 604 22.33 -39.21 -48.35
C PRO A 604 22.57 -38.33 -47.11
N PRO A 605 21.71 -38.40 -46.07
CA PRO A 605 21.90 -37.63 -44.86
C PRO A 605 23.30 -37.82 -44.26
N ILE A 606 23.98 -36.71 -43.95
CA ILE A 606 25.36 -36.71 -43.45
C ILE A 606 25.32 -36.47 -41.94
N GLU A 607 25.89 -37.39 -41.16
CA GLU A 607 26.02 -37.28 -39.71
C GLU A 607 27.29 -36.50 -39.34
N THR A 608 27.20 -35.63 -38.33
CA THR A 608 28.31 -34.78 -37.84
C THR A 608 28.45 -34.82 -36.32
#